data_AF-A0A2J1DR62-F1
#
_entry.id   AF-A0A2J1DR62-F1
#
_cell.length_a   1.000
_cell.length_b   1.000
_cell.length_c   1.000
_cell.angle_alpha   90.00
_cell.angle_beta   90.00
_cell.angle_gamma   90.00
#
_symmetry.space_group_name_H-M   'P 1'
#
loop_
_entity.id
_entity.type
_entity.pdbx_description
1 polymer ?
#
loop_
_entity_poly.entity_id
_entity_poly.type
_entity_poly.pdbx_seq_one_letter_code
_entity_poly.pdbx_strand_id
1 'polypeptide(L)'
;EALGKQGWEILSETCELIPRELITIADAKRGDIGNTSKAYARAILDELDCDGVTVSPYLGYDSLEPFIEYQDKGIFILCRTSNQGSTDFQMLKTEYLGQKRFLYEVVADKASLWNRYENIGLVVGATQQEELKKLRLSYPKLPFLIPGIGAQGGDLKATIENGTNPNGELAIICASRGILYARSGSEFAQGAAEAAEQMRDAINHYRKRF
;
A
#
# COMPACT_ATOMS: atom_id res chain seq x y z
N GLU A 1 -13.51 -12.61 1.72
CA GLU A 1 -14.85 -11.93 1.73
C GLU A 1 -15.86 -12.55 0.75
N ALA A 2 -15.61 -12.60 -0.57
CA ALA A 2 -16.60 -13.09 -1.55
C ALA A 2 -17.11 -14.53 -1.31
N LEU A 3 -16.29 -15.39 -0.69
CA LEU A 3 -16.65 -16.75 -0.28
C LEU A 3 -17.35 -16.82 1.11
N GLY A 4 -17.77 -15.68 1.66
CA GLY A 4 -18.36 -15.60 2.99
C GLY A 4 -17.41 -16.08 4.09
N LYS A 5 -17.94 -16.84 5.05
CA LYS A 5 -17.20 -17.38 6.21
C LYS A 5 -15.98 -18.21 5.79
N GLN A 6 -16.14 -19.10 4.80
CA GLN A 6 -15.05 -19.94 4.31
C GLN A 6 -13.88 -19.12 3.77
N GLY A 7 -14.16 -17.97 3.13
CA GLY A 7 -13.11 -17.08 2.66
C GLY A 7 -12.31 -16.41 3.78
N TRP A 8 -12.88 -16.26 4.98
CA TRP A 8 -12.16 -15.77 6.15
C TRP A 8 -11.32 -16.86 6.80
N GLU A 9 -11.83 -18.09 6.87
CA GLU A 9 -11.06 -19.26 7.33
C GLU A 9 -9.82 -19.47 6.46
N ILE A 10 -9.98 -19.48 5.13
CA ILE A 10 -8.86 -19.59 4.19
C ILE A 10 -7.85 -18.45 4.36
N LEU A 11 -8.31 -17.22 4.62
CA LEU A 11 -7.42 -16.08 4.83
C LEU A 11 -6.59 -16.25 6.10
N SER A 12 -7.22 -16.67 7.20
CA SER A 12 -6.52 -16.96 8.48
C SER A 12 -5.45 -18.04 8.27
N GLU A 13 -5.84 -19.17 7.67
CA GLU A 13 -4.91 -20.27 7.36
C GLU A 13 -3.76 -19.80 6.46
N THR A 14 -4.05 -18.93 5.48
CA THR A 14 -3.02 -18.38 4.59
C THR A 14 -2.03 -17.51 5.37
N CYS A 15 -2.50 -16.65 6.27
CA CYS A 15 -1.64 -15.82 7.12
C CYS A 15 -0.77 -16.69 8.05
N GLU A 16 -1.33 -17.74 8.64
CA GLU A 16 -0.60 -18.68 9.52
C GLU A 16 0.49 -19.48 8.77
N LEU A 17 0.29 -19.76 7.48
CA LEU A 17 1.26 -20.47 6.65
C LEU A 17 2.43 -19.60 6.18
N ILE A 18 2.32 -18.27 6.25
CA ILE A 18 3.40 -17.37 5.86
C ILE A 18 4.48 -17.38 6.96
N PRO A 19 5.76 -17.66 6.63
CA PRO A 19 6.85 -17.61 7.59
C PRO A 19 6.95 -16.24 8.28
N ARG A 20 7.21 -16.25 9.58
CA ARG A 20 7.23 -15.03 10.42
C ARG A 20 8.31 -14.03 10.04
N GLU A 21 9.32 -14.45 9.28
CA GLU A 21 10.36 -13.57 8.75
C GLU A 21 9.88 -12.73 7.54
N LEU A 22 8.72 -13.05 6.97
CA LEU A 22 8.11 -12.32 5.87
C LEU A 22 7.06 -11.34 6.39
N ILE A 23 7.07 -10.12 5.84
CA ILE A 23 6.10 -9.08 6.17
C ILE A 23 4.79 -9.31 5.42
N THR A 24 3.69 -9.25 6.15
CA THR A 24 2.32 -9.36 5.65
C THR A 24 1.60 -8.01 5.70
N ILE A 25 0.92 -7.64 4.60
CA ILE A 25 0.12 -6.40 4.56
C ILE A 25 -1.30 -6.75 4.09
N ALA A 26 -2.28 -6.51 4.96
CA ALA A 26 -3.69 -6.66 4.62
C ALA A 26 -4.19 -5.46 3.82
N ASP A 27 -4.47 -5.65 2.53
CA ASP A 27 -5.06 -4.61 1.69
C ASP A 27 -6.58 -4.46 1.92
N ALA A 28 -6.98 -4.04 3.13
CA ALA A 28 -8.36 -4.02 3.60
C ALA A 28 -9.10 -2.69 3.40
N LYS A 29 -8.37 -1.58 3.18
CA LYS A 29 -8.89 -0.22 2.94
C LYS A 29 -9.95 0.23 3.96
N ARG A 30 -9.81 -0.18 5.23
CA ARG A 30 -10.80 0.11 6.28
C ARG A 30 -10.83 1.60 6.60
N GLY A 31 -11.99 2.09 7.03
CA GLY A 31 -12.20 3.49 7.41
C GLY A 31 -13.58 3.63 8.02
N ASP A 32 -13.65 3.60 9.35
CA ASP A 32 -14.85 3.76 10.17
C ASP A 32 -14.47 4.53 11.44
N ILE A 33 -15.40 4.86 12.33
CA ILE A 33 -15.13 5.67 13.53
C ILE A 33 -15.31 4.90 14.83
N GLY A 34 -14.64 5.37 15.89
CA GLY A 34 -14.82 4.90 17.25
C GLY A 34 -14.63 3.39 17.43
N ASN A 35 -15.62 2.73 18.03
CA ASN A 35 -15.53 1.30 18.36
C ASN A 35 -15.49 0.40 17.12
N THR A 36 -16.10 0.79 16.01
CA THR A 36 -16.07 0.01 14.77
C THR A 36 -14.66 -0.02 14.19
N SER A 37 -13.97 1.12 14.19
CA SER A 37 -12.57 1.20 13.76
C SER A 37 -11.66 0.33 14.62
N LYS A 38 -11.83 0.36 15.95
CA LYS A 38 -11.10 -0.53 16.88
C LYS A 38 -11.33 -2.01 16.57
N ALA A 39 -12.56 -2.41 16.26
CA ALA A 39 -12.88 -3.77 15.90
C ALA A 39 -12.20 -4.18 14.58
N TYR A 40 -12.11 -3.28 13.60
CA TYR A 40 -11.36 -3.53 12.36
C TYR A 40 -9.85 -3.64 12.58
N ALA A 41 -9.27 -2.77 13.40
CA ALA A 41 -7.86 -2.82 13.75
C ALA A 41 -7.51 -4.16 14.41
N ARG A 42 -8.26 -4.54 15.45
CA ARG A 42 -8.10 -5.84 16.13
C ARG A 42 -8.26 -7.02 15.17
N ALA A 43 -9.31 -7.04 14.35
CA ALA A 43 -9.57 -8.15 13.44
C ALA A 43 -8.43 -8.40 12.43
N ILE A 44 -7.65 -7.37 12.07
CA ILE A 44 -6.59 -7.48 11.07
C ILE A 44 -5.20 -7.60 11.73
N LEU A 45 -4.94 -6.81 12.77
CA LEU A 45 -3.61 -6.68 13.36
C LEU A 45 -3.39 -7.62 14.55
N ASP A 46 -4.45 -8.06 15.24
CA ASP A 46 -4.37 -9.07 16.30
C ASP A 46 -4.79 -10.45 15.78
N GLU A 47 -6.01 -10.56 15.23
CA GLU A 47 -6.60 -11.87 14.93
C GLU A 47 -5.99 -12.51 13.68
N LEU A 48 -5.77 -11.74 12.61
CA LEU A 48 -4.99 -12.19 11.44
C LEU A 48 -3.48 -11.96 11.61
N ASP A 49 -3.08 -11.25 12.67
CA ASP A 49 -1.70 -10.91 13.01
C ASP A 49 -0.88 -10.36 11.83
N CYS A 50 -1.52 -9.56 10.97
CA CYS A 50 -0.82 -8.94 9.84
C CYS A 50 0.15 -7.86 10.35
N ASP A 51 1.29 -7.70 9.67
CA ASP A 51 2.31 -6.69 10.01
C ASP A 51 1.92 -5.29 9.55
N GLY A 52 0.96 -5.18 8.64
CA GLY A 52 0.43 -3.90 8.21
C GLY A 52 -0.94 -3.98 7.54
N VAL A 53 -1.53 -2.81 7.30
CA VAL A 53 -2.88 -2.68 6.77
C VAL A 53 -3.06 -1.42 5.94
N THR A 54 -3.87 -1.49 4.88
CA THR A 54 -4.30 -0.29 4.14
C THR A 54 -5.56 0.31 4.74
N VAL A 55 -5.61 1.65 4.83
CA VAL A 55 -6.73 2.39 5.43
C VAL A 55 -7.16 3.59 4.60
N SER A 56 -8.44 3.95 4.66
CA SER A 56 -9.03 5.08 3.96
C SER A 56 -9.10 6.32 4.87
N PRO A 57 -8.51 7.47 4.49
CA PRO A 57 -8.44 8.66 5.35
C PRO A 57 -9.71 9.52 5.32
N TYR A 58 -10.73 9.11 4.58
CA TYR A 58 -11.87 9.97 4.24
C TYR A 58 -12.61 10.53 5.47
N LEU A 59 -12.71 9.73 6.54
CA LEU A 59 -13.41 10.11 7.76
C LEU A 59 -12.55 10.91 8.75
N GLY A 60 -11.26 11.12 8.46
CA GLY A 60 -10.36 11.92 9.30
C GLY A 60 -9.52 11.10 10.28
N TYR A 61 -8.82 11.81 11.16
CA TYR A 61 -7.79 11.23 12.04
C TYR A 61 -8.36 10.20 13.02
N ASP A 62 -9.49 10.48 13.65
CA ASP A 62 -10.15 9.61 14.63
C ASP A 62 -10.61 8.27 14.04
N SER A 63 -10.79 8.21 12.72
CA SER A 63 -11.04 6.95 12.01
C SER A 63 -9.80 6.05 11.90
N LEU A 64 -8.61 6.66 11.88
CA LEU A 64 -7.32 5.97 11.69
C LEU A 64 -6.54 5.78 12.98
N GLU A 65 -6.79 6.60 13.99
CA GLU A 65 -6.14 6.54 15.30
C GLU A 65 -6.09 5.12 15.87
N PRO A 66 -7.18 4.32 15.87
CA PRO A 66 -7.13 2.95 16.37
C PRO A 66 -6.12 2.04 15.67
N PHE A 67 -5.80 2.29 14.40
CA PHE A 67 -4.78 1.55 13.67
C PHE A 67 -3.37 2.11 13.95
N ILE A 68 -3.23 3.44 13.99
CA ILE A 68 -1.94 4.13 14.20
C ILE A 68 -1.33 3.77 15.57
N GLU A 69 -2.16 3.57 16.59
CA GLU A 69 -1.70 3.18 17.93
C GLU A 69 -1.04 1.78 18.00
N TYR A 70 -1.13 0.96 16.95
CA TYR A 70 -0.32 -0.27 16.82
C TYR A 70 1.08 0.09 16.33
N GLN A 71 1.95 0.50 17.27
CA GLN A 71 3.27 1.08 16.98
C GLN A 71 4.24 0.10 16.29
N ASP A 72 4.02 -1.21 16.44
CA ASP A 72 4.78 -2.29 15.83
C ASP A 72 4.22 -2.72 14.46
N LYS A 73 3.13 -2.11 14.00
CA LYS A 73 2.44 -2.44 12.74
C LYS A 73 2.47 -1.27 11.75
N GLY A 74 2.55 -1.56 10.45
CA GLY A 74 2.61 -0.57 9.37
C GLY A 74 1.24 -0.15 8.82
N ILE A 75 0.95 1.15 8.78
CA ILE A 75 -0.35 1.69 8.36
C ILE A 75 -0.22 2.44 7.03
N PHE A 76 -0.82 1.92 5.95
CA PHE A 76 -0.73 2.52 4.61
C PHE A 76 -2.00 3.28 4.24
N ILE A 77 -1.92 4.61 4.23
CA ILE A 77 -3.06 5.49 3.97
C ILE A 77 -3.28 5.63 2.46
N LEU A 78 -4.51 5.42 1.99
CA LEU A 78 -4.90 5.67 0.61
C LEU A 78 -4.69 7.14 0.23
N CYS A 79 -3.75 7.40 -0.67
CA CYS A 79 -3.34 8.77 -1.04
C CYS A 79 -3.68 9.10 -2.50
N ARG A 80 -2.98 8.48 -3.46
CA ARG A 80 -3.18 8.70 -4.90
C ARG A 80 -3.26 7.37 -5.63
N THR A 81 -4.46 6.90 -5.96
CA THR A 81 -4.68 5.55 -6.53
C THR A 81 -4.71 5.53 -8.06
N SER A 82 -4.56 4.35 -8.66
CA SER A 82 -4.45 4.15 -10.13
C SER A 82 -5.77 3.94 -10.88
N ASN A 83 -6.91 3.85 -10.20
CA ASN A 83 -8.21 3.62 -10.84
C ASN A 83 -8.75 4.88 -11.53
N GLN A 84 -9.63 4.72 -12.52
CA GLN A 84 -10.20 5.84 -13.29
C GLN A 84 -10.90 6.88 -12.41
N GLY A 85 -11.78 6.46 -11.49
CA GLY A 85 -12.48 7.36 -10.57
C GLY A 85 -11.60 8.01 -9.49
N SER A 86 -10.29 7.76 -9.50
CA SER A 86 -9.38 8.43 -8.56
C SER A 86 -9.36 9.95 -8.75
N THR A 87 -9.66 10.44 -9.95
CA THR A 87 -9.71 11.88 -10.27
C THR A 87 -10.91 12.60 -9.66
N ASP A 88 -11.98 11.88 -9.29
CA ASP A 88 -13.23 12.48 -8.83
C ASP A 88 -13.05 13.30 -7.55
N PHE A 89 -12.20 12.78 -6.64
CA PHE A 89 -11.88 13.46 -5.38
C PHE A 89 -10.40 13.83 -5.27
N GLN A 90 -9.49 12.91 -5.59
CA GLN A 90 -8.07 13.07 -5.23
C GLN A 90 -7.43 14.25 -5.99
N MET A 91 -7.94 14.58 -7.17
CA MET A 91 -7.47 15.70 -8.01
C MET A 91 -8.31 16.98 -7.86
N LEU A 92 -9.22 17.04 -6.89
CA LEU A 92 -9.89 18.30 -6.56
C LEU A 92 -8.88 19.29 -6.01
N LYS A 93 -8.93 20.53 -6.50
CA LYS A 93 -8.14 21.63 -5.97
C LYS A 93 -8.82 22.18 -4.72
N THR A 94 -8.09 22.19 -3.62
CA THR A 94 -8.49 22.71 -2.32
C THR A 94 -7.62 23.90 -1.94
N GLU A 95 -8.11 24.76 -1.05
CA GLU A 95 -7.28 25.71 -0.32
C GLU A 95 -6.87 25.10 1.01
N TYR A 96 -5.58 24.88 1.21
CA TYR A 96 -5.02 24.29 2.41
C TYR A 96 -3.82 25.10 2.87
N LEU A 97 -3.86 25.61 4.11
CA LEU A 97 -2.83 26.49 4.68
C LEU A 97 -2.50 27.70 3.76
N GLY A 98 -3.54 28.29 3.13
CA GLY A 98 -3.40 29.43 2.23
C GLY A 98 -2.78 29.09 0.86
N GLN A 99 -2.62 27.82 0.52
CA GLN A 99 -2.07 27.36 -0.76
C GLN A 99 -3.11 26.52 -1.53
N LYS A 100 -3.09 26.63 -2.86
CA LYS A 100 -3.84 25.71 -3.72
C LYS A 100 -3.11 24.36 -3.78
N ARG A 101 -3.77 23.31 -3.33
CA ARG A 101 -3.26 21.93 -3.33
C ARG A 101 -4.31 20.98 -3.87
N PHE A 102 -3.89 19.86 -4.44
CA PHE A 102 -4.80 18.76 -4.71
C PHE A 102 -5.13 18.02 -3.42
N LEU A 103 -6.32 17.43 -3.34
CA LEU A 103 -6.76 16.70 -2.15
C LEU A 103 -5.78 15.57 -1.75
N TYR A 104 -5.19 14.85 -2.70
CA TYR A 104 -4.20 13.82 -2.37
C TYR A 104 -2.95 14.39 -1.68
N GLU A 105 -2.55 15.62 -2.00
CA GLU A 105 -1.40 16.27 -1.36
C GLU A 105 -1.71 16.61 0.08
N VAL A 106 -2.95 17.06 0.34
CA VAL A 106 -3.45 17.32 1.70
C VAL A 106 -3.50 16.02 2.50
N VAL A 107 -3.93 14.91 1.90
CA VAL A 107 -3.87 13.59 2.53
C VAL A 107 -2.44 13.21 2.91
N ALA A 108 -1.47 13.44 2.02
CA ALA A 108 -0.06 13.17 2.31
C ALA A 108 0.49 14.07 3.45
N ASP A 109 0.11 15.36 3.49
CA ASP A 109 0.46 16.26 4.60
C ASP A 109 -0.08 15.71 5.93
N LYS A 110 -1.34 15.26 5.94
CA LYS A 110 -1.99 14.69 7.12
C LYS A 110 -1.34 13.39 7.56
N ALA A 111 -1.05 12.49 6.64
CA ALA A 111 -0.32 11.26 6.94
C ALA A 111 1.04 11.55 7.59
N SER A 112 1.82 12.48 7.02
CA SER A 112 3.09 12.93 7.58
C SER A 112 2.93 13.53 8.99
N LEU A 113 1.91 14.37 9.19
CA LEU A 113 1.60 14.97 10.49
C LEU A 113 1.16 13.93 11.54
N TRP A 114 0.43 12.90 11.13
CA TRP A 114 -0.08 11.85 12.01
C TRP A 114 0.97 10.76 12.31
N ASN A 115 2.09 10.73 11.57
CA ASN A 115 3.13 9.71 11.67
C ASN A 115 4.02 9.87 12.91
N ARG A 116 3.42 9.84 14.11
CA ARG A 116 4.10 10.08 15.39
C ARG A 116 4.97 8.91 15.84
N TYR A 117 4.66 7.70 15.36
CA TYR A 117 5.37 6.46 15.70
C TYR A 117 6.23 5.93 14.54
N GLU A 118 6.39 6.72 13.46
CA GLU A 118 7.15 6.34 12.27
C GLU A 118 6.66 5.06 11.57
N ASN A 119 5.38 4.70 11.75
CA ASN A 119 4.75 3.50 11.22
C ASN A 119 3.73 3.75 10.09
N ILE A 120 3.57 5.00 9.62
CA ILE A 120 2.64 5.37 8.56
C ILE A 120 3.34 5.42 7.20
N GLY A 121 2.72 4.81 6.20
CA GLY A 121 3.05 4.92 4.78
C GLY A 121 1.89 5.42 3.92
N LEU A 122 2.15 5.59 2.62
CA LEU A 122 1.15 6.00 1.64
C LEU A 122 0.90 4.92 0.60
N VAL A 123 -0.36 4.73 0.19
CA VAL A 123 -0.68 3.99 -1.03
C VAL A 123 -0.69 4.94 -2.21
N VAL A 124 0.23 4.72 -3.15
CA VAL A 124 0.44 5.57 -4.34
C VAL A 124 0.51 4.68 -5.57
N GLY A 125 -0.36 4.88 -6.55
CA GLY A 125 -0.49 4.00 -7.71
C GLY A 125 0.63 4.18 -8.73
N ALA A 126 1.10 3.05 -9.30
CA ALA A 126 2.20 3.01 -10.27
C ALA A 126 1.91 3.71 -11.61
N THR A 127 0.66 4.07 -11.91
CA THR A 127 0.31 4.77 -13.17
C THR A 127 0.40 6.29 -13.08
N GLN A 128 0.56 6.85 -11.87
CA GLN A 128 0.51 8.29 -11.60
C GLN A 128 1.94 8.83 -11.40
N GLN A 129 2.76 8.80 -12.46
CA GLN A 129 4.22 8.99 -12.35
C GLN A 129 4.63 10.39 -11.86
N GLU A 130 3.95 11.44 -12.33
CA GLU A 130 4.23 12.82 -11.90
C GLU A 130 3.86 13.02 -10.43
N GLU A 131 2.70 12.51 -10.01
CA GLU A 131 2.26 12.57 -8.61
C GLU A 131 3.15 11.72 -7.71
N LEU A 132 3.56 10.52 -8.14
CA LEU A 132 4.46 9.63 -7.41
C LEU A 132 5.80 10.32 -7.16
N LYS A 133 6.41 10.89 -8.21
CA LYS A 133 7.67 11.65 -8.11
C LYS A 133 7.54 12.84 -7.16
N LYS A 134 6.47 13.61 -7.31
CA LYS A 134 6.20 14.79 -6.47
C LYS A 134 6.04 14.41 -4.99
N LEU A 135 5.28 13.35 -4.71
CA LEU A 135 5.10 12.84 -3.35
C LEU A 135 6.41 12.32 -2.78
N ARG A 136 7.21 11.54 -3.52
CA ARG A 136 8.51 11.04 -3.04
C ARG A 136 9.46 12.18 -2.69
N LEU A 137 9.54 13.22 -3.52
CA LEU A 137 10.37 14.40 -3.24
C LEU A 137 9.91 15.16 -1.99
N SER A 138 8.59 15.25 -1.78
CA SER A 138 8.01 16.00 -0.66
C SER A 138 8.06 15.22 0.66
N TYR A 139 7.96 13.88 0.60
CA TYR A 139 7.89 12.99 1.76
C TYR A 139 8.94 11.87 1.67
N PRO A 140 10.24 12.20 1.72
CA PRO A 140 11.32 11.24 1.42
C PRO A 140 11.41 10.09 2.42
N LYS A 141 10.87 10.27 3.64
CA LYS A 141 10.93 9.28 4.73
C LYS A 141 9.72 8.36 4.83
N LEU A 142 8.62 8.66 4.14
CA LEU A 142 7.43 7.80 4.22
C LEU A 142 7.61 6.57 3.31
N PRO A 143 7.30 5.35 3.79
CA PRO A 143 7.22 4.17 2.95
C PRO A 143 6.01 4.26 2.02
N PHE A 144 6.18 3.92 0.75
CA PHE A 144 5.11 3.87 -0.24
C PHE A 144 4.76 2.43 -0.58
N LEU A 145 3.48 2.08 -0.46
CA LEU A 145 2.91 0.87 -1.04
C LEU A 145 2.41 1.20 -2.44
N ILE A 146 3.02 0.60 -3.45
CA ILE A 146 2.85 0.97 -4.86
C ILE A 146 2.18 -0.16 -5.64
N PRO A 147 0.84 -0.20 -5.69
CA PRO A 147 0.11 -1.14 -6.53
C PRO A 147 0.11 -0.70 -8.00
N GLY A 148 -0.03 -1.68 -8.90
CA GLY A 148 -0.35 -1.42 -10.31
C GLY A 148 0.73 -1.78 -11.33
N ILE A 149 1.83 -2.41 -10.89
CA ILE A 149 2.80 -2.98 -11.83
C ILE A 149 2.22 -4.21 -12.56
N GLY A 150 2.45 -4.29 -13.86
CA GLY A 150 1.95 -5.34 -14.74
C GLY A 150 0.52 -5.08 -15.20
N ALA A 151 -0.47 -5.64 -14.52
CA ALA A 151 -1.84 -5.73 -15.03
C ALA A 151 -2.64 -4.41 -15.04
N GLN A 152 -2.07 -3.30 -14.54
CA GLN A 152 -2.60 -1.93 -14.70
C GLN A 152 -1.70 -1.07 -15.60
N GLY A 153 -0.67 -1.66 -16.22
CA GLY A 153 0.21 -0.97 -17.17
C GLY A 153 1.23 -0.04 -16.53
N GLY A 154 1.49 -0.13 -15.22
CA GLY A 154 2.54 0.66 -14.58
C GLY A 154 3.93 0.33 -15.15
N ASP A 155 4.68 1.37 -15.53
CA ASP A 155 6.08 1.25 -15.97
C ASP A 155 6.96 0.97 -14.74
N LEU A 156 7.57 -0.22 -14.69
CA LEU A 156 8.40 -0.65 -13.57
C LEU A 156 9.61 0.26 -13.37
N LYS A 157 10.29 0.64 -14.46
CA LYS A 157 11.49 1.47 -14.39
C LYS A 157 11.13 2.85 -13.84
N ALA A 158 10.13 3.51 -14.43
CA ALA A 158 9.69 4.82 -13.99
C ALA A 158 9.18 4.79 -12.54
N THR A 159 8.47 3.72 -12.16
CA THR A 159 7.97 3.55 -10.79
C THR A 159 9.09 3.44 -9.77
N ILE A 160 10.19 2.75 -10.08
CA ILE A 160 11.35 2.68 -9.19
C ILE A 160 12.02 4.05 -9.14
N GLU A 161 12.30 4.64 -10.30
CA GLU A 161 12.98 5.94 -10.42
C GLU A 161 12.24 7.07 -9.68
N ASN A 162 10.91 7.07 -9.72
CA ASN A 162 10.08 8.10 -9.11
C ASN A 162 9.58 7.74 -7.70
N GLY A 163 9.58 6.44 -7.35
CA GLY A 163 8.93 5.93 -6.15
C GLY A 163 9.88 5.61 -4.99
N THR A 164 11.16 5.34 -5.24
CA THR A 164 12.15 5.05 -4.18
C THR A 164 12.76 6.31 -3.61
N ASN A 165 13.27 6.23 -2.38
CA ASN A 165 14.15 7.27 -1.84
C ASN A 165 15.51 7.32 -2.60
N PRO A 166 16.39 8.29 -2.33
CA PRO A 166 17.71 8.38 -2.97
C PRO A 166 18.62 7.15 -2.79
N ASN A 167 18.32 6.24 -1.86
CA ASN A 167 19.05 5.00 -1.63
C ASN A 167 18.39 3.78 -2.30
N GLY A 168 17.30 3.97 -3.08
CA GLY A 168 16.55 2.87 -3.69
C GLY A 168 15.57 2.14 -2.75
N GLU A 169 15.28 2.70 -1.57
CA GLU A 169 14.47 2.11 -0.50
C GLU A 169 13.06 2.73 -0.39
N LEU A 170 12.31 2.35 0.64
CA LEU A 170 10.99 2.90 1.03
C LEU A 170 9.90 2.81 -0.03
N ALA A 171 10.02 1.89 -0.99
CA ALA A 171 9.00 1.56 -1.98
C ALA A 171 8.74 0.07 -2.00
N ILE A 172 7.50 -0.31 -1.65
CA ILE A 172 6.98 -1.68 -1.71
C ILE A 172 6.18 -1.78 -3.00
N ILE A 173 6.74 -2.46 -4.01
CA ILE A 173 6.12 -2.59 -5.33
C ILE A 173 5.23 -3.84 -5.35
N CYS A 174 3.92 -3.66 -5.53
CA CYS A 174 2.98 -4.79 -5.52
C CYS A 174 2.76 -5.36 -6.92
N ALA A 175 3.02 -6.66 -7.07
CA ALA A 175 2.66 -7.45 -8.24
C ALA A 175 1.82 -8.65 -7.80
N SER A 176 0.58 -8.78 -8.30
CA SER A 176 -0.33 -9.87 -7.89
C SER A 176 -0.66 -10.79 -9.07
N ARG A 177 -1.49 -10.32 -10.01
CA ARG A 177 -2.01 -11.15 -11.12
C ARG A 177 -0.91 -11.74 -12.01
N GLY A 178 0.16 -10.98 -12.27
CA GLY A 178 1.30 -11.45 -13.06
C GLY A 178 2.11 -12.57 -12.40
N ILE A 179 1.98 -12.73 -11.07
CA ILE A 179 2.63 -13.81 -10.31
C ILE A 179 1.64 -14.95 -10.13
N LEU A 180 0.46 -14.68 -9.55
CA LEU A 180 -0.55 -15.69 -9.21
C LEU A 180 -1.08 -16.45 -10.43
N TYR A 181 -1.11 -15.82 -11.60
CA TYR A 181 -1.66 -16.43 -12.82
C TYR A 181 -0.59 -16.64 -13.90
N ALA A 182 0.68 -16.69 -13.52
CA ALA A 182 1.78 -16.97 -14.45
C ALA A 182 1.63 -18.37 -15.09
N ARG A 183 1.24 -19.36 -14.29
CA ARG A 183 0.86 -20.72 -14.71
C ARG A 183 -0.29 -21.24 -13.84
N SER A 184 -0.85 -22.40 -14.19
CA SER A 184 -2.01 -22.99 -13.50
C SER A 184 -1.85 -24.49 -13.27
N GLY A 185 -2.75 -25.09 -12.50
CA GLY A 185 -2.75 -26.53 -12.22
C GLY A 185 -1.49 -26.99 -11.50
N SER A 186 -0.91 -28.11 -11.93
CA SER A 186 0.30 -28.68 -11.33
C SER A 186 1.53 -27.78 -11.45
N GLU A 187 1.54 -26.84 -12.39
CA GLU A 187 2.65 -25.90 -12.61
C GLU A 187 2.50 -24.58 -11.86
N PHE A 188 1.40 -24.37 -11.11
CA PHE A 188 1.12 -23.11 -10.43
C PHE A 188 2.27 -22.65 -9.53
N ALA A 189 2.74 -23.52 -8.63
CA ALA A 189 3.76 -23.16 -7.64
C ALA A 189 5.09 -22.76 -8.30
N GLN A 190 5.52 -23.54 -9.30
CA GLN A 190 6.74 -23.24 -10.06
C GLN A 190 6.59 -21.95 -10.87
N GLY A 191 5.48 -21.77 -11.58
CA GLY A 191 5.25 -20.58 -12.39
C GLY A 191 5.18 -19.30 -11.55
N ALA A 192 4.54 -19.36 -10.38
CA ALA A 192 4.49 -18.24 -9.45
C ALA A 192 5.88 -17.90 -8.89
N ALA A 193 6.68 -18.89 -8.53
CA ALA A 193 8.06 -18.69 -8.07
C ALA A 193 8.94 -18.04 -9.15
N GLU A 194 8.92 -18.58 -10.38
CA GLU A 194 9.67 -18.01 -11.51
C GLU A 194 9.27 -16.57 -11.81
N ALA A 195 7.96 -16.26 -11.80
CA ALA A 195 7.46 -14.91 -12.03
C ALA A 195 7.85 -13.93 -10.91
N ALA A 196 7.84 -14.38 -9.65
CA ALA A 196 8.29 -13.58 -8.52
C ALA A 196 9.80 -13.29 -8.58
N GLU A 197 10.62 -14.28 -8.94
CA GLU A 197 12.07 -14.11 -9.13
C GLU A 197 12.38 -13.11 -10.25
N GLN A 198 11.72 -13.25 -11.40
CA GLN A 198 11.89 -12.32 -12.52
C GLN A 198 11.51 -10.88 -12.12
N MET A 199 10.41 -10.70 -11.40
CA MET A 199 10.00 -9.38 -10.90
C MET A 199 11.02 -8.80 -9.92
N ARG A 200 11.49 -9.60 -8.96
CA ARG A 200 12.54 -9.20 -8.00
C ARG A 200 13.80 -8.76 -8.72
N ASP A 201 14.26 -9.55 -9.70
CA ASP A 201 15.49 -9.27 -10.42
C ASP A 201 15.37 -8.01 -11.29
N ALA A 202 14.21 -7.81 -11.93
CA ALA A 202 13.90 -6.57 -12.65
C ALA A 202 13.88 -5.35 -11.73
N ILE A 203 13.27 -5.45 -10.53
CA ILE A 203 13.30 -4.39 -9.52
C ILE A 203 14.74 -4.05 -9.12
N ASN A 204 15.53 -5.08 -8.79
CA ASN A 204 16.91 -4.90 -8.34
C ASN A 204 17.82 -4.36 -9.44
N HIS A 205 17.55 -4.68 -10.71
CA HIS A 205 18.27 -4.10 -11.84
C HIS A 205 18.16 -2.57 -11.87
N TYR A 206 16.96 -2.03 -11.65
CA TYR A 206 16.73 -0.58 -11.64
C TYR A 206 17.17 0.09 -10.33
N ARG A 207 17.11 -0.62 -9.18
CA ARG A 207 17.58 -0.10 -7.89
C ARG A 207 19.10 0.12 -7.83
N LYS A 208 19.91 -0.72 -8.48
CA LYS A 208 21.39 -0.61 -8.50
C LYS A 208 21.95 0.68 -9.12
N ARG A 209 21.09 1.58 -9.59
CA ARG A 209 21.45 2.89 -10.17
C ARG A 209 21.47 4.02 -9.13
N PHE A 210 21.06 3.74 -7.90
CA PHE A 210 21.13 4.62 -6.73
C PHE A 210 22.29 4.20 -5.84
#